data_AF-A0A1H6E558-F1
#
_entry.id   AF-A0A1H6E558-F1
#
_cell.length_a   1.000
_cell.length_b   1.000
_cell.length_c   1.000
_cell.angle_alpha   90.00
_cell.angle_beta   90.00
_cell.angle_gamma   90.00
#
_symmetry.space_group_name_H-M   'P 1'
#
loop_
_entity.id
_entity.type
_entity.pdbx_description
1 polymer ?
#
loop_
_entity_poly.entity_id
_entity_poly.type
_entity_poly.pdbx_seq_one_letter_code
_entity_poly.pdbx_strand_id
1 'polypeptide(L)'
;MRSTVRRFVSVLGAVALLSTAACTNEEPGPQASGRPTVPGPPTTRLLYALSQVTATEENKRHVEFTDLAALRRVSNGRPFDRRFGLLAVGAGELAGFAERIAQPTGIDLSQATDALVTGSTSGDAGRINGPFDAKTIGAKLTGLGYTPVPGVPNAWAGASEDGLDADDPLVKLGVTASHGLNVVRVDSGEGITYARQRDALRRIPAERGSGSLADEPAHRAVAGCLGTAIAAVLLVDEPQPHPPNLVGVGVTSGASAGDLRQIMCVQVDGDAAAAVRTLQRTLREGSSRTGTAWQRLLPEATVEQAGDGMIRLTATPAASAGPGLLIRALIVNDLPRWRG
;
A
#
# COMPACT_ATOMS: atom_id res chain seq x y z
N MET A 1 54.42 -27.38 -19.48
CA MET A 1 53.82 -28.68 -19.86
C MET A 1 52.91 -28.46 -21.07
N ARG A 2 52.95 -29.41 -22.00
CA ARG A 2 52.34 -29.46 -23.35
C ARG A 2 50.81 -29.29 -23.28
N SER A 3 50.16 -28.41 -24.06
CA SER A 3 49.63 -28.59 -25.44
C SER A 3 48.56 -29.69 -25.60
N THR A 4 47.62 -29.42 -26.52
CA THR A 4 46.83 -30.34 -27.41
C THR A 4 45.37 -30.60 -26.93
N VAL A 5 44.31 -29.97 -27.51
CA VAL A 5 43.50 -30.36 -28.73
C VAL A 5 42.47 -31.47 -28.39
N ARG A 6 41.18 -31.53 -28.80
CA ARG A 6 40.51 -31.34 -30.10
C ARG A 6 38.96 -31.31 -29.95
N ARG A 7 38.33 -30.73 -30.97
CA ARG A 7 36.92 -30.70 -31.42
C ARG A 7 36.19 -32.06 -31.45
N PHE A 8 34.85 -32.05 -31.36
CA PHE A 8 33.85 -32.85 -32.12
C PHE A 8 32.46 -32.21 -31.89
N VAL A 9 31.43 -32.20 -32.75
CA VAL A 9 31.23 -32.34 -34.20
C VAL A 9 29.82 -31.79 -34.45
N SER A 10 29.64 -31.05 -35.55
CA SER A 10 28.33 -30.62 -36.05
C SER A 10 27.64 -31.78 -36.77
N VAL A 11 26.34 -31.97 -36.57
CA VAL A 11 25.51 -32.85 -37.41
C VAL A 11 24.48 -32.01 -38.14
N LEU A 12 24.61 -31.99 -39.47
CA LEU A 12 23.58 -31.58 -40.41
C LEU A 12 22.49 -32.67 -40.47
N GLY A 13 21.24 -32.24 -40.56
CA GLY A 13 20.12 -33.04 -41.05
C GLY A 13 19.16 -32.16 -41.84
N ALA A 14 19.29 -32.18 -43.16
CA ALA A 14 18.40 -31.51 -44.11
C ALA A 14 17.26 -32.46 -44.52
N VAL A 15 16.02 -31.96 -44.63
CA VAL A 15 15.04 -32.44 -45.63
C VAL A 15 14.18 -31.26 -46.08
N ALA A 16 14.07 -31.16 -47.41
CA ALA A 16 13.40 -30.15 -48.20
C ALA A 16 11.87 -30.25 -48.17
N LEU A 17 11.19 -29.17 -48.52
CA LEU A 17 10.03 -29.21 -49.41
C LEU A 17 10.00 -27.90 -50.22
N LEU A 18 10.20 -28.03 -51.53
CA LEU A 18 9.91 -27.02 -52.53
C LEU A 18 8.39 -26.85 -52.63
N SER A 19 7.93 -25.60 -52.70
CA SER A 19 6.64 -25.26 -53.34
C SER A 19 6.83 -23.92 -54.04
N THR A 20 6.75 -23.97 -55.37
CA THR A 20 6.89 -22.83 -56.27
C THR A 20 5.55 -22.12 -56.45
N ALA A 21 5.62 -20.79 -56.26
CA ALA A 21 4.93 -19.73 -57.00
C ALA A 21 3.40 -19.71 -57.11
N ALA A 22 2.80 -18.71 -56.46
CA ALA A 22 1.78 -17.87 -57.09
C ALA A 22 1.98 -16.42 -56.61
N CYS A 23 2.06 -15.51 -57.57
CA CYS A 23 2.34 -14.09 -57.43
C CYS A 23 1.26 -13.36 -56.63
N THR A 24 1.64 -12.52 -55.68
CA THR A 24 1.01 -11.22 -55.41
C THR A 24 2.05 -10.32 -54.73
N ASN A 25 2.37 -9.21 -55.39
CA ASN A 25 3.19 -8.14 -54.82
C ASN A 25 2.28 -7.31 -53.92
N GLU A 26 2.48 -7.39 -52.60
CA GLU A 26 1.95 -6.42 -51.64
C GLU A 26 3.02 -6.20 -50.57
N GLU A 27 3.56 -4.99 -50.52
CA GLU A 27 4.59 -4.58 -49.55
C GLU A 27 4.04 -4.68 -48.12
N PRO A 28 4.68 -5.45 -47.21
CA PRO A 28 4.38 -5.32 -45.79
C PRO A 28 5.20 -4.15 -45.25
N GLY A 29 4.51 -3.06 -44.92
CA GLY A 29 5.04 -2.01 -44.05
C GLY A 29 5.56 -2.58 -42.72
N PRO A 30 6.36 -1.81 -41.97
CA PRO A 30 7.09 -2.30 -40.81
C PRO A 30 6.12 -2.89 -39.77
N GLN A 31 6.22 -4.20 -39.55
CA GLN A 31 5.55 -4.90 -38.47
C GLN A 31 6.06 -4.34 -37.14
N ALA A 32 5.27 -3.45 -36.54
CA ALA A 32 5.35 -3.17 -35.12
C ALA A 32 5.21 -4.50 -34.38
N SER A 33 6.28 -4.89 -33.69
CA SER A 33 6.31 -6.08 -32.83
C SER A 33 5.39 -5.85 -31.64
N GLY A 34 4.09 -6.03 -31.84
CA GLY A 34 3.10 -6.05 -30.78
C GLY A 34 3.34 -7.27 -29.92
N ARG A 35 3.98 -7.08 -28.75
CA ARG A 35 3.87 -8.06 -27.67
C ARG A 35 2.38 -8.24 -27.37
N PRO A 36 1.87 -9.48 -27.29
CA PRO A 36 0.56 -9.71 -26.72
C PRO A 36 0.64 -9.33 -25.24
N THR A 37 0.10 -8.17 -24.90
CA THR A 37 -0.12 -7.82 -23.49
C THR A 37 -1.40 -8.55 -23.12
N VAL A 38 -1.26 -9.76 -22.56
CA VAL A 38 -2.39 -10.40 -21.87
C VAL A 38 -2.72 -9.47 -20.71
N PRO A 39 -3.90 -8.81 -20.70
CA PRO A 39 -4.30 -8.06 -19.53
C PRO A 39 -4.50 -9.10 -18.43
N GLY A 40 -3.63 -9.08 -17.41
CA GLY A 40 -3.92 -9.79 -16.18
C GLY A 40 -5.28 -9.33 -15.62
N PRO A 41 -5.94 -10.14 -14.78
CA PRO A 41 -7.20 -9.73 -14.14
C PRO A 41 -7.03 -8.35 -13.49
N PRO A 42 -8.05 -7.48 -13.53
CA PRO A 42 -7.95 -6.11 -13.03
C PRO A 42 -7.46 -6.15 -11.58
N THR A 43 -6.26 -5.64 -11.37
CA THR A 43 -5.62 -5.57 -10.07
C THR A 43 -6.36 -4.53 -9.24
N THR A 44 -6.78 -4.86 -8.01
CA THR A 44 -7.36 -3.84 -7.11
C THR A 44 -6.31 -2.75 -6.87
N ARG A 45 -6.73 -1.52 -6.53
CA ARG A 45 -5.77 -0.43 -6.26
C ARG A 45 -4.81 -0.75 -5.13
N LEU A 46 -5.28 -1.45 -4.09
CA LEU A 46 -4.43 -1.96 -3.02
C LEU A 46 -3.37 -2.94 -3.55
N LEU A 47 -3.77 -3.94 -4.35
CA LEU A 47 -2.81 -4.89 -4.94
C LEU A 47 -1.81 -4.19 -5.89
N TYR A 48 -2.27 -3.19 -6.64
CA TYR A 48 -1.37 -2.36 -7.46
C TYR A 48 -0.39 -1.59 -6.58
N ALA A 49 -0.83 -0.97 -5.49
CA ALA A 49 0.06 -0.28 -4.56
C ALA A 49 1.08 -1.23 -3.92
N LEU A 50 0.68 -2.44 -3.52
CA LEU A 50 1.58 -3.49 -3.02
C LEU A 50 2.61 -3.94 -4.06
N SER A 51 2.28 -3.88 -5.36
CA SER A 51 3.25 -4.20 -6.43
C SER A 51 4.39 -3.17 -6.53
N GLN A 52 4.20 -1.99 -5.95
CA GLN A 52 5.21 -0.92 -5.92
C GLN A 52 6.13 -1.02 -4.70
N VAL A 53 5.96 -2.00 -3.82
CA VAL A 53 6.77 -2.15 -2.59
C VAL A 53 7.65 -3.38 -2.69
N THR A 54 8.95 -3.25 -2.45
CA THR A 54 9.85 -4.42 -2.36
C THR A 54 9.47 -5.29 -1.17
N ALA A 55 9.41 -6.62 -1.38
CA ALA A 55 9.06 -7.60 -0.35
C ALA A 55 10.21 -7.91 0.63
N THR A 56 10.59 -6.93 1.46
CA THR A 56 11.51 -7.16 2.58
C THR A 56 10.73 -7.59 3.83
N GLU A 57 11.39 -8.28 4.76
CA GLU A 57 10.78 -8.64 6.05
C GLU A 57 10.26 -7.43 6.84
N GLU A 58 10.86 -6.27 6.64
CA GLU A 58 10.38 -5.04 7.29
C GLU A 58 9.13 -4.46 6.61
N ASN A 59 9.10 -4.41 5.27
CA ASN A 59 7.95 -3.91 4.53
C ASN A 59 6.73 -4.84 4.67
N LYS A 60 6.96 -6.13 4.88
CA LYS A 60 5.88 -7.11 5.12
C LYS A 60 5.10 -6.82 6.40
N ARG A 61 5.74 -6.24 7.42
CA ARG A 61 5.18 -6.09 8.78
C ARG A 61 3.96 -5.19 8.84
N HIS A 62 3.99 -4.08 8.10
CA HIS A 62 2.97 -3.04 8.19
C HIS A 62 2.82 -2.35 6.85
N VAL A 63 1.58 -2.23 6.39
CA VAL A 63 1.20 -1.46 5.20
C VAL A 63 -0.08 -0.69 5.48
N GLU A 64 -0.10 0.60 5.19
CA GLU A 64 -1.29 1.44 5.19
C GLU A 64 -1.54 1.93 3.78
N PHE A 65 -2.77 1.86 3.30
CA PHE A 65 -3.16 2.27 1.96
C PHE A 65 -4.42 3.13 2.02
N THR A 66 -4.48 4.15 1.17
CA THR A 66 -5.70 4.93 0.93
C THR A 66 -5.83 5.28 -0.56
N ASP A 67 -6.99 5.00 -1.14
CA ASP A 67 -7.44 5.59 -2.40
C ASP A 67 -8.00 7.00 -2.12
N LEU A 68 -7.13 8.00 -2.16
CA LEU A 68 -7.47 9.40 -1.82
C LEU A 68 -8.50 9.98 -2.79
N ALA A 69 -8.50 9.56 -4.06
CA ALA A 69 -9.52 9.97 -5.03
C ALA A 69 -10.91 9.40 -4.69
N ALA A 70 -11.00 8.12 -4.30
CA ALA A 70 -12.26 7.53 -3.85
C ALA A 70 -12.71 8.10 -2.50
N LEU A 71 -11.78 8.31 -1.57
CA LEU A 71 -12.07 8.93 -0.28
C LEU A 71 -12.64 10.34 -0.45
N ARG A 72 -12.07 11.16 -1.34
CA ARG A 72 -12.63 12.47 -1.70
C ARG A 72 -14.06 12.39 -2.22
N ARG A 73 -14.39 11.40 -3.05
CA ARG A 73 -15.76 11.22 -3.56
C ARG A 73 -16.75 10.91 -2.44
N VAL A 74 -16.45 9.96 -1.57
CA VAL A 74 -17.38 9.56 -0.48
C VAL A 74 -17.46 10.60 0.65
N SER A 75 -16.45 11.45 0.79
CA SER A 75 -16.39 12.54 1.78
C SER A 75 -16.84 13.89 1.25
N ASN A 76 -17.39 13.97 0.04
CA ASN A 76 -17.78 15.23 -0.62
C ASN A 76 -16.63 16.27 -0.65
N GLY A 77 -15.43 15.82 -0.99
CA GLY A 77 -14.23 16.65 -1.10
C GLY A 77 -13.51 16.93 0.23
N ARG A 78 -13.90 16.29 1.35
CA ARG A 78 -13.33 16.54 2.68
C ARG A 78 -12.68 15.29 3.30
N PRO A 79 -11.66 14.69 2.65
CA PRO A 79 -11.10 13.40 3.05
C PRO A 79 -10.37 13.45 4.41
N PHE A 80 -9.97 14.64 4.87
CA PHE A 80 -9.17 14.85 6.09
C PHE A 80 -9.98 15.42 7.26
N ASP A 81 -11.31 15.52 7.15
CA ASP A 81 -12.12 15.99 8.28
C ASP A 81 -12.17 14.96 9.43
N ARG A 82 -12.72 15.34 10.59
CA ARG A 82 -12.78 14.46 11.76
C ARG A 82 -13.49 13.11 11.48
N ARG A 83 -14.42 13.07 10.54
CA ARG A 83 -15.21 11.86 10.24
C ARG A 83 -14.44 10.89 9.35
N PHE A 84 -13.67 11.40 8.39
CA PHE A 84 -13.00 10.59 7.37
C PHE A 84 -11.47 10.54 7.51
N GLY A 85 -10.87 11.38 8.35
CA GLY A 85 -9.42 11.49 8.49
C GLY A 85 -8.74 10.17 8.86
N LEU A 86 -9.42 9.30 9.62
CA LEU A 86 -8.91 7.96 9.91
C LEU A 86 -8.82 7.06 8.65
N LEU A 87 -9.56 7.34 7.59
CA LEU A 87 -9.47 6.60 6.33
C LEU A 87 -8.32 7.06 5.45
N ALA A 88 -7.67 8.17 5.79
CA ALA A 88 -6.46 8.67 5.13
C ALA A 88 -5.17 8.02 5.65
N VAL A 89 -5.25 6.81 6.23
CA VAL A 89 -4.10 6.05 6.77
C VAL A 89 -2.94 5.95 5.80
N GLY A 90 -3.17 5.73 4.50
CA GLY A 90 -2.10 5.62 3.52
C GLY A 90 -1.28 6.90 3.32
N ALA A 91 -1.76 8.05 3.78
CA ALA A 91 -0.98 9.30 3.82
C ALA A 91 -0.24 9.49 5.18
N GLY A 92 -0.35 8.51 6.09
CA GLY A 92 0.26 8.50 7.40
C GLY A 92 -0.01 9.77 8.20
N GLU A 93 1.01 10.28 8.87
CA GLU A 93 0.93 11.54 9.62
C GLU A 93 0.71 12.77 8.73
N LEU A 94 1.02 12.71 7.43
CA LEU A 94 0.86 13.85 6.52
C LEU A 94 -0.60 14.22 6.30
N ALA A 95 -1.53 13.26 6.45
CA ALA A 95 -2.97 13.53 6.37
C ALA A 95 -3.41 14.64 7.33
N GLY A 96 -2.87 14.64 8.56
CA GLY A 96 -3.18 15.66 9.58
C GLY A 96 -2.59 17.04 9.30
N PHE A 97 -1.60 17.11 8.39
CA PHE A 97 -0.88 18.34 8.03
C PHE A 97 -1.13 18.78 6.59
N ALA A 98 -2.02 18.13 5.85
CA ALA A 98 -2.22 18.30 4.41
C ALA A 98 -2.30 19.78 3.98
N GLU A 99 -3.15 20.57 4.64
CA GLU A 99 -3.32 21.99 4.33
C GLU A 99 -2.08 22.83 4.68
N ARG A 100 -1.36 22.46 5.74
CA ARG A 100 -0.18 23.20 6.23
C ARG A 100 1.06 22.97 5.37
N ILE A 101 1.20 21.78 4.79
CA ILE A 101 2.37 21.43 3.96
C ILE A 101 2.20 21.83 2.50
N ALA A 102 0.96 21.95 2.00
CA ALA A 102 0.70 22.17 0.58
C ALA A 102 1.36 23.43 0.01
N GLN A 103 1.15 24.59 0.63
CA GLN A 103 1.76 25.83 0.15
C GLN A 103 3.27 25.85 0.38
N PRO A 104 3.81 25.52 1.57
CA PRO A 104 5.24 25.64 1.83
C PRO A 104 6.10 24.63 1.07
N THR A 105 5.62 23.41 0.85
CA THR A 105 6.39 22.34 0.18
C THR A 105 6.00 22.12 -1.28
N GLY A 106 4.79 22.52 -1.67
CA GLY A 106 4.19 22.17 -2.97
C GLY A 106 3.54 20.78 -2.99
N ILE A 107 3.54 20.06 -1.87
CA ILE A 107 2.93 18.74 -1.73
C ILE A 107 1.45 18.91 -1.35
N ASP A 108 0.59 19.01 -2.35
CA ASP A 108 -0.86 19.12 -2.17
C ASP A 108 -1.55 17.75 -2.21
N LEU A 109 -1.89 17.20 -1.03
CA LEU A 109 -2.57 15.90 -0.93
C LEU A 109 -3.99 15.91 -1.53
N SER A 110 -4.59 17.08 -1.78
CA SER A 110 -5.90 17.16 -2.44
C SER A 110 -5.84 16.72 -3.91
N GLN A 111 -4.66 16.73 -4.53
CA GLN A 111 -4.43 16.32 -5.92
C GLN A 111 -4.03 14.84 -6.04
N ALA A 112 -3.69 14.20 -4.92
CA ALA A 112 -3.25 12.81 -4.91
C ALA A 112 -4.36 11.83 -5.35
N THR A 113 -3.95 10.76 -6.04
CA THR A 113 -4.83 9.65 -6.44
C THR A 113 -4.97 8.64 -5.32
N ASP A 114 -3.84 8.28 -4.71
CA ASP A 114 -3.73 7.28 -3.67
C ASP A 114 -2.42 7.50 -2.88
N ALA A 115 -2.34 6.89 -1.71
CA ALA A 115 -1.18 6.94 -0.85
C ALA A 115 -0.97 5.58 -0.15
N LEU A 116 0.30 5.29 0.15
CA LEU A 116 0.76 4.05 0.75
C LEU A 116 1.88 4.37 1.76
N VAL A 117 1.84 3.76 2.94
CA VAL A 117 2.97 3.74 3.90
C VAL A 117 3.33 2.29 4.19
N THR A 118 4.62 1.97 4.30
CA THR A 118 5.10 0.63 4.64
C THR A 118 6.37 0.68 5.50
N GLY A 119 6.58 -0.36 6.30
CA GLY A 119 7.76 -0.52 7.15
C GLY A 119 7.45 -0.36 8.64
N SER A 120 8.49 -0.39 9.47
CA SER A 120 8.36 -0.18 10.91
C SER A 120 8.26 1.30 11.25
N THR A 121 7.68 1.67 12.40
CA THR A 121 7.48 3.08 12.81
C THR A 121 8.77 3.92 12.86
N SER A 122 9.95 3.31 12.92
CA SER A 122 11.25 4.00 12.90
C SER A 122 11.90 4.04 11.52
N GLY A 123 11.42 3.26 10.56
CA GLY A 123 12.02 3.08 9.23
C GLY A 123 11.00 3.06 8.11
N ASP A 124 9.84 3.70 8.31
CA ASP A 124 8.77 3.72 7.33
C ASP A 124 9.11 4.57 6.11
N ALA A 125 8.52 4.17 4.97
CA ALA A 125 8.53 4.94 3.75
C ALA A 125 7.10 5.09 3.26
N GLY A 126 6.77 6.31 2.84
CA GLY A 126 5.51 6.64 2.24
C GLY A 126 5.63 6.95 0.75
N ARG A 127 4.56 6.69 0.02
CA ARG A 127 4.37 7.04 -1.38
C ARG A 127 3.03 7.71 -1.53
N ILE A 128 3.00 8.86 -2.17
CA ILE A 128 1.75 9.53 -2.57
C ILE A 128 1.79 9.65 -4.08
N ASN A 129 0.85 9.02 -4.76
CA ASN A 129 0.73 9.09 -6.22
C ASN A 129 -0.14 10.29 -6.61
N GLY A 130 0.25 10.99 -7.67
CA GLY A 130 -0.41 12.20 -8.11
C GLY A 130 0.45 13.04 -9.07
N PRO A 131 -0.12 14.12 -9.64
CA PRO A 131 0.53 14.93 -10.66
C PRO A 131 1.55 15.93 -10.08
N PHE A 132 2.46 15.45 -9.24
CA PHE A 132 3.44 16.31 -8.56
C PHE A 132 4.55 16.76 -9.50
N ASP A 133 4.97 18.02 -9.37
CA ASP A 133 6.02 18.62 -10.19
C ASP A 133 7.34 18.72 -9.42
N ALA A 134 8.36 17.98 -9.85
CA ALA A 134 9.66 17.92 -9.18
C ALA A 134 10.35 19.30 -9.08
N LYS A 135 10.19 20.14 -10.11
CA LYS A 135 10.81 21.47 -10.14
C LYS A 135 10.20 22.40 -9.09
N THR A 136 8.87 22.45 -9.03
CA THR A 136 8.12 23.30 -8.10
C THR A 136 8.33 22.86 -6.66
N ILE A 137 8.22 21.55 -6.39
CA ILE A 137 8.45 21.00 -5.04
C ILE A 137 9.91 21.21 -4.64
N GLY A 138 10.87 20.90 -5.52
CA GLY A 138 12.29 21.07 -5.25
C GLY A 138 12.68 22.50 -4.91
N ALA A 139 12.15 23.49 -5.64
CA ALA A 139 12.39 24.91 -5.36
C ALA A 139 11.85 25.31 -3.98
N LYS A 140 10.66 24.80 -3.61
CA LYS A 140 10.03 25.06 -2.31
C LYS A 140 10.77 24.41 -1.15
N LEU A 141 11.10 23.12 -1.27
CA LEU A 141 11.90 22.40 -0.27
C LEU A 141 13.27 23.06 -0.08
N THR A 142 13.93 23.48 -1.16
CA THR A 142 15.20 24.22 -1.08
C THR A 142 15.02 25.56 -0.35
N GLY A 143 13.92 26.27 -0.59
CA GLY A 143 13.57 27.48 0.15
C GLY A 143 13.33 27.24 1.65
N LEU A 144 12.95 26.02 2.03
CA LEU A 144 12.86 25.55 3.42
C LEU A 144 14.18 24.97 3.94
N GLY A 145 15.31 25.15 3.23
CA GLY A 145 16.62 24.70 3.68
C GLY A 145 16.94 23.23 3.40
N TYR A 146 16.09 22.52 2.65
CA TYR A 146 16.43 21.17 2.21
C TYR A 146 17.56 21.22 1.17
N THR A 147 18.40 20.20 1.17
CA THR A 147 19.53 20.08 0.23
C THR A 147 19.32 18.92 -0.74
N PRO A 148 19.75 19.03 -2.01
CA PRO A 148 19.69 17.91 -2.95
C PRO A 148 20.48 16.71 -2.44
N VAL A 149 19.89 15.52 -2.52
CA VAL A 149 20.55 14.26 -2.12
C VAL A 149 21.56 13.86 -3.19
N PRO A 150 22.87 13.75 -2.88
CA PRO A 150 23.88 13.37 -3.86
C PRO A 150 23.59 11.99 -4.48
N GLY A 151 23.62 11.91 -5.81
CA GLY A 151 23.43 10.65 -6.54
C GLY A 151 21.98 10.16 -6.63
N VAL A 152 21.00 10.88 -6.09
CA VAL A 152 19.57 10.53 -6.19
C VAL A 152 18.83 11.67 -6.90
N PRO A 153 18.42 11.50 -8.17
CA PRO A 153 17.71 12.53 -8.91
C PRO A 153 16.41 12.94 -8.23
N ASN A 154 16.10 14.25 -8.26
CA ASN A 154 14.89 14.83 -7.70
C ASN A 154 14.63 14.42 -6.25
N ALA A 155 15.68 14.30 -5.44
CA ALA A 155 15.57 14.03 -4.02
C ALA A 155 16.18 15.16 -3.19
N TRP A 156 15.51 15.48 -2.09
CA TRP A 156 15.90 16.53 -1.15
C TRP A 156 15.85 15.98 0.27
N ALA A 157 16.82 16.37 1.09
CA ALA A 157 16.91 16.01 2.50
C ALA A 157 16.93 17.27 3.38
N GLY A 158 16.20 17.22 4.50
CA GLY A 158 16.29 18.19 5.59
C GLY A 158 17.64 18.11 6.32
N ALA A 159 17.84 19.00 7.29
CA ALA A 159 19.13 19.16 7.96
C ALA A 159 19.49 18.02 8.93
N SER A 160 18.49 17.30 9.46
CA SER A 160 18.70 16.23 10.44
C SER A 160 18.25 14.86 9.89
N GLU A 161 19.18 14.06 9.36
CA GLU A 161 18.86 12.68 8.94
C GLU A 161 18.46 11.77 10.13
N ASP A 162 18.80 12.17 11.37
CA ASP A 162 18.65 11.34 12.57
C ASP A 162 17.86 11.99 13.73
N GLY A 163 17.27 13.17 13.54
CA GLY A 163 16.85 14.02 14.67
C GLY A 163 15.44 14.60 14.61
N LEU A 164 14.83 14.72 15.79
CA LEU A 164 13.76 15.68 16.03
C LEU A 164 14.40 17.07 16.10
N ASP A 165 14.36 17.84 15.03
CA ASP A 165 14.87 19.21 15.03
C ASP A 165 13.74 20.20 15.30
N ALA A 166 13.79 20.86 16.48
CA ALA A 166 12.81 21.88 16.85
C ALA A 166 12.92 23.13 15.95
N ASP A 167 14.06 23.31 15.29
CA ASP A 167 14.30 24.39 14.35
C ASP A 167 13.90 24.08 12.91
N ASP A 168 13.44 22.85 12.63
CA ASP A 168 12.93 22.46 11.31
C ASP A 168 11.78 23.41 10.87
N PRO A 169 11.85 23.96 9.65
CA PRO A 169 10.81 24.87 9.16
C PRO A 169 9.39 24.29 9.12
N LEU A 170 9.23 22.98 8.91
CA LEU A 170 7.94 22.30 9.01
C LEU A 170 7.48 22.19 10.47
N VAL A 171 8.40 21.99 11.42
CA VAL A 171 8.06 22.05 12.86
C VAL A 171 7.59 23.44 13.27
N LYS A 172 8.20 24.50 12.73
CA LYS A 172 7.74 25.89 12.90
C LYS A 172 6.35 26.14 12.29
N LEU A 173 5.92 25.31 11.34
CA LEU A 173 4.56 25.28 10.78
C LEU A 173 3.60 24.37 11.57
N GLY A 174 4.04 23.85 12.72
CA GLY A 174 3.26 22.98 13.59
C GLY A 174 3.10 21.56 13.07
N VAL A 175 3.99 21.12 12.18
CA VAL A 175 4.16 19.70 11.83
C VAL A 175 4.98 19.03 12.95
N THR A 176 4.69 17.77 13.28
CA THR A 176 5.48 17.05 14.29
C THR A 176 6.93 16.90 13.85
N ALA A 177 7.88 17.01 14.77
CA ALA A 177 9.31 16.78 14.47
C ALA A 177 9.60 15.34 14.01
N SER A 178 8.66 14.42 14.22
CA SER A 178 8.71 13.05 13.71
C SER A 178 8.20 12.91 12.26
N HIS A 179 8.00 13.99 11.51
CA HIS A 179 7.36 13.87 10.19
C HIS A 179 8.18 13.06 9.18
N GLY A 180 7.50 12.25 8.36
CA GLY A 180 8.12 11.49 7.27
C GLY A 180 8.72 12.33 6.14
N LEU A 181 8.53 13.65 6.10
CA LEU A 181 9.03 14.52 5.02
C LEU A 181 10.52 14.88 5.12
N ASN A 182 11.30 14.26 6.00
CA ASN A 182 12.72 14.59 6.14
C ASN A 182 13.52 14.34 4.86
N VAL A 183 13.24 13.23 4.16
CA VAL A 183 13.80 12.96 2.83
C VAL A 183 12.65 12.75 1.86
N VAL A 184 12.65 13.48 0.75
CA VAL A 184 11.60 13.46 -0.26
C VAL A 184 12.22 13.24 -1.63
N ARG A 185 11.76 12.24 -2.37
CA ARG A 185 12.02 12.05 -3.80
C ARG A 185 10.74 12.34 -4.59
N VAL A 186 10.86 13.11 -5.67
CA VAL A 186 9.74 13.42 -6.56
C VAL A 186 9.93 12.73 -7.91
N ASP A 187 8.99 11.86 -8.25
CA ASP A 187 8.89 11.22 -9.56
C ASP A 187 7.87 12.05 -10.37
N SER A 188 8.37 13.03 -11.13
CA SER A 188 7.56 14.09 -11.73
C SER A 188 6.41 13.55 -12.58
N GLY A 189 5.19 14.00 -12.30
CA GLY A 189 3.96 13.55 -12.94
C GLY A 189 3.38 12.26 -12.39
N GLU A 190 4.10 11.54 -11.52
CA GLU A 190 3.69 10.24 -10.99
C GLU A 190 3.43 10.25 -9.48
N GLY A 191 4.29 10.90 -8.70
CA GLY A 191 4.17 10.86 -7.25
C GLY A 191 5.37 11.41 -6.49
N ILE A 192 5.27 11.35 -5.17
CA ILE A 192 6.39 11.57 -4.24
C ILE A 192 6.60 10.33 -3.38
N THR A 193 7.86 10.00 -3.11
CA THR A 193 8.25 9.05 -2.07
C THR A 193 8.92 9.84 -0.95
N TYR A 194 8.53 9.57 0.30
CA TYR A 194 9.09 10.25 1.46
C TYR A 194 9.46 9.26 2.54
N ALA A 195 10.45 9.60 3.35
CA ALA A 195 10.85 8.83 4.51
C ALA A 195 11.61 9.70 5.51
N ARG A 196 11.70 9.24 6.75
CA ARG A 196 12.56 9.88 7.77
C ARG A 196 14.04 9.72 7.45
N GLN A 197 14.42 8.56 6.90
CA GLN A 197 15.80 8.21 6.60
C GLN A 197 15.99 7.97 5.10
N ARG A 198 17.16 8.35 4.57
CA ARG A 198 17.47 8.23 3.14
C ARG A 198 17.37 6.80 2.63
N ASP A 199 17.86 5.83 3.40
CA ASP A 199 17.86 4.41 3.00
C ASP A 199 16.45 3.84 2.85
N ALA A 200 15.47 4.37 3.59
CA ALA A 200 14.08 3.96 3.48
C ALA A 200 13.43 4.38 2.15
N LEU A 201 13.96 5.40 1.44
CA LEU A 201 13.46 5.77 0.10
C LEU A 201 13.59 4.65 -0.94
N ARG A 202 14.49 3.68 -0.73
CA ARG A 202 14.68 2.53 -1.64
C ARG A 202 13.56 1.50 -1.55
N ARG A 203 12.70 1.59 -0.52
CA ARG A 203 11.56 0.67 -0.34
C ARG A 203 10.48 0.86 -1.40
N ILE A 204 10.37 2.07 -1.96
CA ILE A 204 9.35 2.45 -2.94
C ILE A 204 9.94 3.37 -4.03
N PRO A 205 9.78 3.06 -5.34
CA PRO A 205 9.15 1.87 -5.88
C PRO A 205 10.03 0.63 -5.70
N ALA A 206 9.43 -0.54 -5.88
CA ALA A 206 10.13 -1.80 -5.87
C ALA A 206 11.26 -1.79 -6.91
N GLU A 207 12.46 -2.17 -6.49
CA GLU A 207 13.60 -2.30 -7.42
C GLU A 207 13.30 -3.39 -8.46
N ARG A 208 13.66 -3.14 -9.73
CA ARG A 208 13.43 -4.12 -10.80
C ARG A 208 14.12 -5.45 -10.46
N GLY A 209 13.36 -6.54 -10.49
CA GLY A 209 13.87 -7.88 -10.17
C GLY A 209 13.89 -8.22 -8.68
N SER A 210 13.61 -7.25 -7.80
CA SER A 210 13.22 -7.55 -6.42
C SER A 210 11.73 -7.92 -6.40
N GLY A 211 11.37 -9.05 -5.79
CA GLY A 211 9.96 -9.42 -5.65
C GLY A 211 9.15 -8.32 -4.94
N SER A 212 7.87 -8.20 -5.26
CA SER A 212 6.99 -7.19 -4.66
C SER A 212 6.12 -7.75 -3.54
N LEU A 213 5.56 -6.91 -2.67
CA LEU A 213 4.57 -7.37 -1.68
C LEU A 213 3.31 -7.95 -2.35
N ALA A 214 2.98 -7.55 -3.56
CA ALA A 214 1.89 -8.18 -4.32
C ALA A 214 2.23 -9.61 -4.75
N ASP A 215 3.51 -10.00 -4.73
CA ASP A 215 3.98 -11.35 -5.04
C ASP A 215 3.94 -12.30 -3.85
N GLU A 216 3.99 -11.77 -2.64
CA GLU A 216 3.89 -12.52 -1.39
C GLU A 216 2.49 -13.16 -1.24
N PRO A 217 2.40 -14.50 -1.12
CA PRO A 217 1.11 -15.20 -1.07
C PRO A 217 0.17 -14.68 0.02
N ALA A 218 0.69 -14.38 1.21
CA ALA A 218 -0.09 -13.86 2.33
C ALA A 218 -0.70 -12.48 2.02
N HIS A 219 0.13 -11.52 1.61
CA HIS A 219 -0.32 -10.17 1.25
C HIS A 219 -1.28 -10.19 0.07
N ARG A 220 -1.01 -11.00 -0.96
CA ARG A 220 -1.92 -11.18 -2.10
C ARG A 220 -3.28 -11.73 -1.65
N ALA A 221 -3.30 -12.76 -0.81
CA ALA A 221 -4.54 -13.37 -0.31
C ALA A 221 -5.35 -12.41 0.55
N VAL A 222 -4.70 -11.71 1.48
CA VAL A 222 -5.36 -10.71 2.34
C VAL A 222 -5.88 -9.52 1.53
N ALA A 223 -5.07 -8.96 0.62
CA ALA A 223 -5.51 -7.86 -0.24
C ALA A 223 -6.64 -8.29 -1.20
N GLY A 224 -6.61 -9.53 -1.69
CA GLY A 224 -7.69 -10.12 -2.48
C GLY A 224 -8.99 -10.26 -1.66
N CYS A 225 -8.90 -10.74 -0.41
CA CYS A 225 -10.03 -10.83 0.51
C CYS A 225 -10.64 -9.46 0.84
N LEU A 226 -9.80 -8.42 1.00
CA LEU A 226 -10.26 -7.04 1.22
C LEU A 226 -10.96 -6.43 -0.01
N GLY A 227 -10.59 -6.86 -1.22
CA GLY A 227 -11.21 -6.44 -2.47
C GLY A 227 -10.93 -4.96 -2.81
N THR A 228 -11.99 -4.21 -3.17
CA THR A 228 -11.90 -2.80 -3.61
C THR A 228 -11.94 -1.81 -2.42
N ALA A 229 -10.98 -1.97 -1.51
CA ALA A 229 -10.85 -1.09 -0.35
C ALA A 229 -10.39 0.32 -0.75
N ILE A 230 -11.01 1.35 -0.16
CA ILE A 230 -10.56 2.75 -0.27
C ILE A 230 -9.57 3.14 0.83
N ALA A 231 -9.53 2.35 1.90
CA ALA A 231 -8.56 2.47 2.98
C ALA A 231 -8.28 1.06 3.49
N ALA A 232 -7.02 0.73 3.72
CA ALA A 232 -6.63 -0.57 4.25
C ALA A 232 -5.40 -0.45 5.15
N VAL A 233 -5.33 -1.30 6.17
CA VAL A 233 -4.13 -1.54 6.97
C VAL A 233 -3.89 -3.04 7.00
N LEU A 234 -2.69 -3.45 6.62
CA LEU A 234 -2.20 -4.82 6.72
C LEU A 234 -1.12 -4.84 7.80
N LEU A 235 -1.28 -5.70 8.79
CA LEU A 235 -0.37 -5.85 9.91
C LEU A 235 -0.05 -7.33 10.10
N VAL A 236 1.23 -7.63 10.21
CA VAL A 236 1.71 -8.92 10.69
C VAL A 236 1.55 -8.92 12.21
N ASP A 237 0.54 -9.65 12.68
CA ASP A 237 0.33 -9.89 14.09
C ASP A 237 1.33 -10.96 14.53
N GLU A 238 2.32 -10.58 15.35
CA GLU A 238 3.32 -11.47 15.95
C GLU A 238 3.02 -11.86 17.42
N PRO A 239 1.84 -12.37 17.83
CA PRO A 239 1.69 -12.91 19.17
C PRO A 239 2.52 -14.21 19.26
N GLN A 240 3.65 -14.12 19.95
CA GLN A 240 4.33 -15.29 20.48
C GLN A 240 3.33 -16.06 21.37
N PRO A 241 3.24 -17.40 21.28
CA PRO A 241 4.14 -18.35 20.63
C PRO A 241 3.68 -18.85 19.24
N HIS A 242 2.72 -18.20 18.59
CA HIS A 242 2.17 -18.70 17.33
C HIS A 242 2.87 -18.08 16.11
N PRO A 243 2.94 -18.80 14.97
CA PRO A 243 3.33 -18.19 13.71
C PRO A 243 2.52 -16.92 13.44
N PRO A 244 3.16 -15.91 12.82
CA PRO A 244 2.56 -14.61 12.67
C PRO A 244 1.38 -14.66 11.69
N ASN A 245 0.24 -14.13 12.12
CA ASN A 245 -0.91 -14.00 11.24
C ASN A 245 -0.82 -12.68 10.49
N LEU A 246 -1.06 -12.68 9.18
CA LEU A 246 -1.34 -11.43 8.46
C LEU A 246 -2.81 -11.06 8.65
N VAL A 247 -3.05 -9.89 9.25
CA VAL A 247 -4.37 -9.30 9.45
C VAL A 247 -4.49 -8.09 8.52
N GLY A 248 -5.50 -8.10 7.67
CA GLY A 248 -5.91 -6.94 6.88
C GLY A 248 -7.23 -6.40 7.38
N VAL A 249 -7.31 -5.10 7.62
CA VAL A 249 -8.57 -4.38 7.85
C VAL A 249 -8.73 -3.33 6.78
N GLY A 250 -9.97 -3.09 6.34
CA GLY A 250 -10.22 -2.09 5.32
C GLY A 250 -11.64 -1.58 5.30
N VAL A 251 -11.83 -0.51 4.53
CA VAL A 251 -13.14 0.08 4.25
C VAL A 251 -13.40 -0.03 2.76
N THR A 252 -14.54 -0.55 2.37
CA THR A 252 -14.90 -0.71 0.94
C THR A 252 -15.12 0.64 0.28
N SER A 253 -14.96 0.64 -1.05
CA SER A 253 -15.57 1.69 -1.87
C SER A 253 -17.10 1.66 -1.75
N GLY A 254 -17.71 2.82 -1.91
CA GLY A 254 -19.14 3.04 -1.92
C GLY A 254 -19.48 4.27 -2.76
N ALA A 255 -20.75 4.44 -3.14
CA ALA A 255 -21.19 5.65 -3.84
C ALA A 255 -21.29 6.83 -2.87
N SER A 256 -21.62 6.54 -1.61
CA SER A 256 -21.76 7.50 -0.52
C SER A 256 -21.12 6.97 0.77
N ALA A 257 -21.04 7.84 1.78
CA ALA A 257 -20.60 7.46 3.12
C ALA A 257 -21.49 6.38 3.79
N GLY A 258 -22.75 6.24 3.36
CA GLY A 258 -23.68 5.24 3.90
C GLY A 258 -23.43 3.83 3.36
N ASP A 259 -22.76 3.72 2.22
CA ASP A 259 -22.47 2.44 1.56
C ASP A 259 -21.16 1.80 2.04
N LEU A 260 -20.42 2.51 2.89
CA LEU A 260 -19.12 2.06 3.39
C LEU A 260 -19.29 0.85 4.32
N ARG A 261 -18.71 -0.27 3.92
CA ARG A 261 -18.58 -1.46 4.75
C ARG A 261 -17.17 -1.55 5.29
N GLN A 262 -17.03 -2.12 6.48
CA GLN A 262 -15.74 -2.47 7.06
C GLN A 262 -15.50 -3.96 6.90
N ILE A 263 -14.28 -4.29 6.51
CA ILE A 263 -13.83 -5.66 6.27
C ILE A 263 -12.63 -5.93 7.17
N MET A 264 -12.58 -7.11 7.77
CA MET A 264 -11.36 -7.67 8.34
C MET A 264 -11.13 -9.04 7.72
N CYS A 265 -9.94 -9.24 7.18
CA CYS A 265 -9.46 -10.49 6.60
C CYS A 265 -8.27 -10.97 7.41
N VAL A 266 -8.31 -12.21 7.87
CA VAL A 266 -7.21 -12.77 8.66
C VAL A 266 -6.79 -14.09 8.06
N GLN A 267 -5.51 -14.19 7.72
CA GLN A 267 -4.89 -15.48 7.46
C GLN A 267 -4.68 -16.18 8.80
N VAL A 268 -5.18 -17.41 8.93
CA VAL A 268 -5.09 -18.24 10.13
C VAL A 268 -4.37 -19.53 9.83
N ASP A 269 -3.45 -19.89 10.71
CA ASP A 269 -2.84 -21.22 10.71
C ASP A 269 -3.77 -22.20 11.45
N GLY A 270 -4.31 -23.18 10.73
CA GLY A 270 -5.17 -24.23 11.29
C GLY A 270 -6.64 -24.17 10.85
N ASP A 271 -7.56 -24.54 11.75
CA ASP A 271 -8.98 -24.70 11.44
C ASP A 271 -9.68 -23.32 11.31
N ALA A 272 -9.80 -22.85 10.07
CA ALA A 272 -10.53 -21.63 9.74
C ALA A 272 -12.00 -21.66 10.22
N ALA A 273 -12.66 -22.82 10.23
CA ALA A 273 -14.03 -22.94 10.72
C ALA A 273 -14.09 -22.76 12.24
N ALA A 274 -13.09 -23.23 13.00
CA ALA A 274 -12.97 -22.94 14.43
C ALA A 274 -12.73 -21.44 14.68
N ALA A 275 -11.86 -20.80 13.88
CA ALA A 275 -11.61 -19.36 13.98
C ALA A 275 -12.88 -18.53 13.68
N VAL A 276 -13.68 -18.94 12.67
CA VAL A 276 -15.00 -18.34 12.39
C VAL A 276 -15.92 -18.45 13.60
N ARG A 277 -16.07 -19.65 14.20
CA ARG A 277 -16.92 -19.85 15.39
C ARG A 277 -16.48 -18.99 16.56
N THR A 278 -15.16 -18.89 16.79
CA THR A 278 -14.60 -18.05 17.87
C THR A 278 -14.86 -16.57 17.60
N LEU A 279 -14.60 -16.09 16.40
CA LEU A 279 -14.84 -14.68 16.06
C LEU A 279 -16.33 -14.32 16.17
N GLN A 280 -17.23 -15.18 15.70
CA GLN A 280 -18.68 -14.99 15.85
C GLN A 280 -19.11 -14.91 17.32
N ARG A 281 -18.53 -15.76 18.18
CA ARG A 281 -18.77 -15.71 19.63
C ARG A 281 -18.25 -14.41 20.24
N THR A 282 -17.02 -14.00 19.90
CA THR A 282 -16.43 -12.72 20.37
C THR A 282 -17.26 -11.51 19.96
N LEU A 283 -17.87 -11.52 18.76
CA LEU A 283 -18.75 -10.43 18.32
C LEU A 283 -20.06 -10.36 19.12
N ARG A 284 -20.61 -11.52 19.51
CA ARG A 284 -21.87 -11.60 20.27
C ARG A 284 -21.69 -11.31 21.77
N GLU A 285 -20.65 -11.87 22.36
CA GLU A 285 -20.47 -11.91 23.82
C GLU A 285 -19.36 -10.97 24.30
N GLY A 286 -18.40 -10.64 23.43
CA GLY A 286 -17.24 -9.83 23.77
C GLY A 286 -17.51 -8.32 23.73
N SER A 287 -16.53 -7.57 24.23
CA SER A 287 -16.52 -6.12 24.21
C SER A 287 -15.17 -5.59 23.71
N SER A 288 -15.17 -4.37 23.21
CA SER A 288 -13.96 -3.60 22.94
C SER A 288 -13.22 -3.30 24.24
N ARG A 289 -11.98 -2.81 24.13
CA ARG A 289 -11.14 -2.34 25.25
C ARG A 289 -11.79 -1.21 26.04
N THR A 290 -12.70 -0.46 25.43
CA THR A 290 -13.51 0.58 26.09
C THR A 290 -14.76 0.03 26.80
N GLY A 291 -14.94 -1.29 26.83
CA GLY A 291 -16.09 -1.97 27.46
C GLY A 291 -17.37 -1.91 26.64
N THR A 292 -17.34 -1.45 25.39
CA THR A 292 -18.52 -1.42 24.53
C THR A 292 -18.68 -2.75 23.80
N ALA A 293 -19.85 -3.39 23.92
CA ALA A 293 -20.11 -4.67 23.27
C ALA A 293 -19.92 -4.59 21.73
N TRP A 294 -19.27 -5.59 21.14
CA TRP A 294 -18.99 -5.62 19.69
C TRP A 294 -20.26 -5.57 18.84
N GLN A 295 -21.29 -6.32 19.23
CA GLN A 295 -22.61 -6.29 18.58
C GLN A 295 -23.26 -4.90 18.52
N ARG A 296 -22.90 -3.97 19.42
CA ARG A 296 -23.38 -2.58 19.36
C ARG A 296 -22.56 -1.72 18.41
N LEU A 297 -21.27 -2.02 18.25
CA LEU A 297 -20.34 -1.29 17.39
C LEU A 297 -20.43 -1.72 15.92
N LEU A 298 -20.64 -3.03 15.71
CA LEU A 298 -20.71 -3.70 14.42
C LEU A 298 -22.04 -4.47 14.34
N PRO A 299 -23.19 -3.78 14.31
CA PRO A 299 -24.46 -4.45 14.09
C PRO A 299 -24.42 -5.22 12.77
N GLU A 300 -25.04 -6.39 12.75
CA GLU A 300 -25.15 -7.23 11.55
C GLU A 300 -23.79 -7.71 10.98
N ALA A 301 -22.74 -7.73 11.81
CA ALA A 301 -21.45 -8.30 11.40
C ALA A 301 -21.62 -9.76 10.98
N THR A 302 -21.18 -10.06 9.76
CA THR A 302 -21.09 -11.44 9.26
C THR A 302 -19.64 -11.91 9.33
N VAL A 303 -19.47 -13.21 9.58
CA VAL A 303 -18.16 -13.87 9.59
C VAL A 303 -18.26 -15.15 8.79
N GLU A 304 -17.38 -15.29 7.82
CA GLU A 304 -17.31 -16.43 6.91
C GLU A 304 -15.86 -16.90 6.70
N GLN A 305 -15.71 -18.10 6.16
CA GLN A 305 -14.45 -18.57 5.61
C GLN A 305 -14.34 -18.06 4.17
N ALA A 306 -13.31 -17.28 3.87
CA ALA A 306 -13.12 -16.62 2.58
C ALA A 306 -12.07 -17.31 1.69
N GLY A 307 -11.70 -18.55 2.02
CA GLY A 307 -10.71 -19.36 1.33
C GLY A 307 -10.00 -20.31 2.28
N ASP A 308 -9.01 -21.04 1.76
CA ASP A 308 -8.17 -21.90 2.58
C ASP A 308 -7.35 -21.06 3.57
N GLY A 309 -7.56 -21.30 4.87
CA GLY A 309 -6.87 -20.57 5.93
C GLY A 309 -7.21 -19.08 6.00
N MET A 310 -8.31 -18.61 5.40
CA MET A 310 -8.72 -17.19 5.43
C MET A 310 -10.10 -17.03 6.06
N ILE A 311 -10.20 -16.16 7.06
CA ILE A 311 -11.49 -15.72 7.61
C ILE A 311 -11.79 -14.28 7.21
N ARG A 312 -13.07 -13.98 6.98
CA ARG A 312 -13.53 -12.63 6.63
C ARG A 312 -14.67 -12.22 7.54
N LEU A 313 -14.53 -11.04 8.12
CA LEU A 313 -15.60 -10.30 8.77
C LEU A 313 -16.02 -9.15 7.86
N THR A 314 -17.32 -8.99 7.65
CA THR A 314 -17.89 -7.81 6.97
C THR A 314 -18.97 -7.19 7.83
N ALA A 315 -18.98 -5.87 7.97
CA ALA A 315 -19.95 -5.16 8.80
C ALA A 315 -20.21 -3.73 8.33
N THR A 316 -21.34 -3.16 8.71
CA THR A 316 -21.51 -1.70 8.75
C THR A 316 -21.34 -1.22 10.17
N PRO A 317 -20.45 -0.24 10.41
CA PRO A 317 -20.35 0.32 11.75
C PRO A 317 -21.66 0.98 12.15
N ALA A 318 -22.01 0.86 13.42
CA ALA A 318 -23.03 1.72 14.00
C ALA A 318 -22.66 3.20 13.79
N ALA A 319 -23.66 4.07 13.66
CA ALA A 319 -23.44 5.51 13.43
C ALA A 319 -22.54 6.15 14.50
N SER A 320 -22.61 5.68 15.75
CA SER A 320 -21.78 6.14 16.86
C SER A 320 -20.30 5.74 16.76
N ALA A 321 -19.97 4.69 16.00
CA ALA A 321 -18.61 4.20 15.84
C ALA A 321 -17.85 4.88 14.69
N GLY A 322 -18.58 5.31 13.65
CA GLY A 322 -18.04 5.93 12.45
C GLY A 322 -17.33 4.95 11.50
N PRO A 323 -16.98 5.40 10.28
CA PRO A 323 -16.17 4.60 9.37
C PRO A 323 -14.74 4.42 9.93
N GLY A 324 -14.10 3.29 9.62
CA GLY A 324 -12.74 2.99 10.08
C GLY A 324 -12.63 2.46 11.51
N LEU A 325 -13.74 2.10 12.18
CA LEU A 325 -13.72 1.41 13.48
C LEU A 325 -12.70 0.26 13.56
N LEU A 326 -12.67 -0.64 12.57
CA LEU A 326 -11.75 -1.79 12.52
C LEU A 326 -10.31 -1.36 12.27
N ILE A 327 -10.08 -0.31 11.47
CA ILE A 327 -8.76 0.31 11.32
C ILE A 327 -8.27 0.83 12.68
N ARG A 328 -9.10 1.61 13.39
CA ARG A 328 -8.76 2.11 14.73
C ARG A 328 -8.49 0.95 15.69
N ALA A 329 -9.37 -0.05 15.70
CA ALA A 329 -9.26 -1.21 16.56
C ALA A 329 -7.96 -1.99 16.31
N LEU A 330 -7.54 -2.16 15.05
CA LEU A 330 -6.25 -2.76 14.72
C LEU A 330 -5.09 -1.94 15.30
N ILE A 331 -5.06 -0.63 15.04
CA ILE A 331 -4.00 0.28 15.50
C ILE A 331 -3.84 0.25 17.03
N VAL A 332 -4.95 0.11 17.77
CA VAL A 332 -4.91 0.06 19.24
C VAL A 332 -4.93 -1.37 19.83
N ASN A 333 -4.72 -2.40 19.01
CA ASN A 333 -4.77 -3.82 19.37
C ASN A 333 -6.05 -4.23 20.12
N ASP A 334 -7.19 -3.79 19.60
CA ASP A 334 -8.54 -3.98 20.13
C ASP A 334 -9.46 -4.60 19.07
N LEU A 335 -8.95 -5.46 18.19
CA LEU A 335 -9.81 -6.19 17.26
C LEU A 335 -10.61 -7.28 17.98
N PRO A 336 -11.83 -7.60 17.51
CA PRO A 336 -12.53 -8.80 17.97
C PRO A 336 -11.67 -10.03 17.67
N ARG A 337 -11.39 -10.82 18.71
CA ARG A 337 -10.46 -11.95 18.66
C ARG A 337 -11.07 -13.16 17.93
N TRP A 338 -10.25 -13.79 17.10
CA TRP A 338 -10.55 -15.03 16.37
C TRP A 338 -9.81 -16.26 16.92
N ARG A 339 -8.92 -16.05 17.89
CA ARG A 339 -8.22 -17.09 18.65
C ARG A 339 -8.83 -17.17 20.05
N GLY A 340 -8.92 -18.39 20.59
CA GLY A 340 -9.44 -18.68 21.93
C GLY A 340 -8.36 -18.60 22.99
#